data_AF-A0A148KMA8-F1
#
_entry.id   AF-A0A148KMA8-F1
#
_cell.length_a   1.000
_cell.length_b   1.000
_cell.length_c   1.000
_cell.angle_alpha   90.00
_cell.angle_beta   90.00
_cell.angle_gamma   90.00
#
_symmetry.space_group_name_H-M   'P 1'
#
loop_
_entity.id
_entity.type
_entity.pdbx_description
1 polymer ?
#
loop_
_entity_poly.entity_id
_entity_poly.type
_entity_poly.pdbx_seq_one_letter_code
_entity_poly.pdbx_strand_id
1 'polypeptide(L)'
;MERYETEEQQVEAIKRFWKENGSALVIGAVLGLSGLYGWRYYNESQIEAQEAASVAFEKAEMDLVKDEKGFGAAQAYITEHGDTGYAYLMALQLAQQAIERKDLTEAAKQLTFVVEQAKMSAVQAIASIRLARVQLEQGQFEQALQSIEKITDEAFKGQTQEVKGDVYLAQQLIDKARAAYSAALEKNTNDRVLKMKLDSLASMTVAAANG
;
A
#
# COMPACT_ATOMS: atom_id res chain seq x y z
N MET A 1 -7.17 37.92 -51.85
CA MET A 1 -7.04 37.45 -53.25
C MET A 1 -6.52 36.03 -53.20
N GLU A 2 -7.34 35.11 -53.67
CA GLU A 2 -7.04 33.68 -53.76
C GLU A 2 -5.80 33.44 -54.61
N ARG A 3 -4.78 32.78 -54.06
CA ARG A 3 -3.65 32.28 -54.85
C ARG A 3 -4.08 30.99 -55.54
N TYR A 4 -4.48 31.09 -56.79
CA TYR A 4 -4.48 29.94 -57.68
C TYR A 4 -3.01 29.64 -58.03
N GLU A 5 -2.33 28.83 -57.22
CA GLU A 5 -1.08 28.22 -57.65
C GLU A 5 -1.44 27.17 -58.70
N THR A 6 -0.96 27.36 -59.92
CA THR A 6 -1.14 26.38 -61.01
C THR A 6 -0.67 24.99 -60.56
N GLU A 7 -1.29 23.92 -61.07
CA GLU A 7 -0.95 22.55 -60.66
C GLU A 7 0.56 22.26 -60.79
N GLU A 8 1.23 22.83 -61.80
CA GLU A 8 2.67 22.70 -61.97
C GLU A 8 3.49 23.32 -60.83
N GLN A 9 3.07 24.48 -60.31
CA GLN A 9 3.75 25.16 -59.20
C GLN A 9 3.57 24.43 -57.88
N GLN A 10 2.38 23.86 -57.63
CA GLN A 10 2.14 23.03 -56.45
C GLN A 10 3.00 21.76 -56.49
N VAL A 11 3.13 21.13 -57.66
CA VAL A 11 3.98 19.94 -57.84
C VAL A 11 5.47 20.28 -57.62
N GLU A 12 5.95 21.42 -58.13
CA GLU A 12 7.32 21.86 -57.86
C GLU A 12 7.58 22.16 -56.38
N ALA A 13 6.63 22.78 -55.67
CA ALA A 13 6.75 23.07 -54.25
C ALA A 13 6.87 21.79 -53.41
N ILE A 14 6.05 20.77 -53.71
CA ILE A 14 6.13 19.45 -53.06
C ILE A 14 7.48 18.77 -53.35
N LYS A 15 7.95 18.81 -54.60
CA LYS A 15 9.26 18.24 -54.98
C LYS A 15 10.41 18.91 -54.23
N ARG A 16 10.39 20.24 -54.11
CA ARG A 16 11.42 21.00 -53.37
C ARG A 16 11.37 20.69 -51.88
N PHE A 17 10.18 20.67 -51.29
CA PHE A 17 10.00 20.32 -49.87
C PHE A 17 10.54 18.93 -49.54
N TRP A 18 10.23 17.92 -50.36
CA TRP A 18 10.75 16.56 -50.18
C TRP A 18 12.26 16.46 -50.40
N LYS A 19 12.80 17.19 -51.37
CA LYS A 19 14.25 17.23 -51.62
C LYS A 19 15.01 17.86 -50.45
N GLU A 20 14.43 18.87 -49.80
CA GLU A 20 15.03 19.58 -48.67
C GLU A 20 14.83 18.86 -47.34
N ASN A 21 13.67 18.25 -47.10
CA ASN A 21 13.25 17.74 -45.77
C ASN A 21 13.01 16.22 -45.72
N GLY A 22 12.99 15.52 -46.86
CA GLY A 22 12.59 14.11 -46.94
C GLY A 22 13.42 13.20 -46.04
N SER A 23 14.75 13.39 -46.00
CA SER A 23 15.62 12.61 -45.12
C SER A 23 15.32 12.83 -43.63
N ALA A 24 15.07 14.08 -43.22
CA ALA A 24 14.73 14.42 -41.84
C ALA A 24 13.35 13.87 -41.44
N LEU A 25 12.37 13.93 -42.34
CA LEU A 25 11.04 13.35 -42.14
C LEU A 25 11.10 11.83 -42.01
N VAL A 26 11.88 11.14 -42.85
CA VAL A 26 12.04 9.68 -42.77
C VAL A 26 12.73 9.29 -41.47
N ILE A 27 13.82 9.97 -41.10
CA ILE A 27 14.51 9.71 -39.82
C ILE A 27 13.57 9.95 -38.64
N GLY A 28 12.86 11.07 -38.62
CA GLY A 28 11.88 11.39 -37.59
C GLY A 28 10.75 10.35 -37.49
N ALA A 29 10.23 9.90 -38.63
CA ALA A 29 9.20 8.86 -38.69
C ALA A 29 9.72 7.51 -38.18
N VAL A 30 10.93 7.09 -38.58
CA VAL A 30 11.54 5.83 -38.12
C VAL A 30 11.81 5.87 -36.62
N LEU A 31 12.36 6.98 -36.10
CA LEU A 31 12.60 7.14 -34.67
C LEU A 31 11.29 7.17 -33.89
N GLY A 32 10.28 7.90 -34.37
CA GLY A 32 8.97 7.99 -33.73
C GLY A 32 8.25 6.65 -33.68
N LEU A 33 8.22 5.90 -34.81
CA LEU A 33 7.62 4.57 -34.85
C LEU A 33 8.39 3.58 -33.97
N SER A 34 9.73 3.60 -34.00
CA SER A 34 10.54 2.71 -33.17
C SER A 34 10.31 2.96 -31.67
N GLY A 35 10.22 4.24 -31.27
CA GLY A 35 9.88 4.61 -29.90
C GLY A 35 8.48 4.15 -29.50
N LEU A 36 7.49 4.31 -30.38
CA LEU A 36 6.11 3.88 -30.13
C LEU A 36 6.01 2.35 -29.99
N TYR A 37 6.65 1.59 -30.89
CA TYR A 37 6.69 0.13 -30.82
C TYR A 37 7.43 -0.36 -29.58
N GLY A 38 8.57 0.25 -29.25
CA GLY A 38 9.33 -0.09 -28.04
C GLY A 38 8.51 0.14 -26.77
N TRP A 39 7.83 1.30 -26.67
CA TRP A 39 6.94 1.59 -25.54
C TRP A 39 5.75 0.64 -25.48
N ARG A 40 5.12 0.33 -26.62
CA ARG A 40 4.00 -0.61 -26.69
C ARG A 40 4.42 -2.01 -26.24
N TYR A 41 5.54 -2.52 -26.75
CA TYR A 41 6.07 -3.82 -26.37
C TYR A 41 6.38 -3.90 -24.87
N TYR A 42 7.01 -2.86 -24.32
CA TYR A 42 7.25 -2.76 -22.89
C TYR A 42 5.95 -2.80 -22.09
N ASN A 43 4.94 -2.01 -22.50
CA ASN A 43 3.66 -1.97 -21.81
C ASN A 43 2.90 -3.30 -21.87
N GLU A 44 2.93 -3.98 -23.02
CA GLU A 44 2.30 -5.30 -23.22
C GLU A 44 2.97 -6.36 -22.34
N SER A 45 4.30 -6.37 -22.27
CA SER A 45 5.05 -7.26 -21.36
C SER A 45 4.72 -7.01 -19.88
N GLN A 46 4.52 -5.75 -19.48
CA GLN A 46 4.10 -5.43 -18.11
C GLN A 46 2.67 -5.91 -17.82
N ILE A 47 1.75 -5.83 -18.79
CA ILE A 47 0.38 -6.31 -18.65
C ILE A 47 0.37 -7.84 -18.50
N GLU A 48 1.08 -8.57 -19.36
CA GLU A 48 1.18 -10.04 -19.27
C GLU A 48 1.75 -10.50 -17.92
N ALA A 49 2.78 -9.81 -17.41
CA ALA A 49 3.35 -10.11 -16.10
C ALA A 49 2.34 -9.89 -14.97
N GLN A 50 1.52 -8.82 -15.04
CA GLN A 50 0.48 -8.55 -14.06
C GLN A 50 -0.67 -9.56 -14.13
N GLU A 51 -1.08 -9.97 -15.33
CA GLU A 51 -2.08 -11.02 -15.52
C GLU A 51 -1.61 -12.36 -14.95
N ALA A 52 -0.37 -12.76 -15.22
CA ALA A 52 0.23 -13.97 -14.67
C ALA A 52 0.29 -13.92 -13.13
N ALA A 53 0.72 -12.79 -12.56
CA ALA A 53 0.73 -12.59 -11.11
C ALA A 53 -0.67 -12.66 -10.50
N SER A 54 -1.69 -12.15 -11.19
CA SER A 54 -3.09 -12.20 -10.73
C SER A 54 -3.64 -13.63 -10.72
N VAL A 55 -3.38 -14.43 -11.76
CA VAL A 55 -3.83 -15.83 -11.81
C VAL A 55 -3.12 -16.65 -10.73
N ALA A 56 -1.82 -16.44 -10.54
CA ALA A 56 -1.06 -17.11 -9.49
C ALA A 56 -1.53 -16.70 -8.09
N PHE A 57 -1.91 -15.43 -7.90
CA PHE A 57 -2.52 -14.94 -6.65
C PHE A 57 -3.84 -15.66 -6.34
N GLU A 58 -4.77 -15.70 -7.31
CA GLU A 58 -6.07 -16.36 -7.13
C GLU A 58 -5.91 -17.82 -6.72
N LYS A 59 -4.98 -18.53 -7.36
CA LYS A 59 -4.65 -19.91 -7.00
C LYS A 59 -4.09 -20.02 -5.58
N ALA A 60 -3.13 -19.18 -5.22
CA ALA A 60 -2.52 -19.20 -3.89
C ALA A 60 -3.55 -18.87 -2.80
N GLU A 61 -4.45 -17.92 -3.05
CA GLU A 61 -5.55 -17.56 -2.14
C GLU A 61 -6.53 -18.73 -1.95
N MET A 62 -6.93 -19.39 -3.05
CA MET A 62 -7.79 -20.57 -2.98
C MET A 62 -7.15 -21.70 -2.17
N ASP A 63 -5.86 -21.95 -2.34
CA ASP A 63 -5.14 -22.99 -1.60
C ASP A 63 -5.00 -22.61 -0.11
N LEU A 64 -4.77 -21.33 0.19
CA LEU A 64 -4.66 -20.78 1.54
C LEU A 64 -5.96 -20.92 2.35
N VAL A 65 -7.12 -20.82 1.70
CA VAL A 65 -8.43 -21.01 2.36
C VAL A 65 -8.76 -22.50 2.58
N LYS A 66 -8.24 -23.40 1.73
CA LYS A 66 -8.62 -24.83 1.75
C LYS A 66 -7.85 -25.67 2.78
N ASP A 67 -6.57 -25.40 2.97
CA ASP A 67 -5.68 -26.25 3.77
C ASP A 67 -4.58 -25.41 4.44
N GLU A 68 -4.11 -25.87 5.62
CA GLU A 68 -2.95 -25.28 6.29
C GLU A 68 -1.69 -25.28 5.41
N LYS A 69 -1.57 -26.24 4.48
CA LYS A 69 -0.49 -26.30 3.49
C LYS A 69 -0.48 -25.10 2.53
N GLY A 70 -1.62 -24.44 2.34
CA GLY A 70 -1.71 -23.22 1.53
C GLY A 70 -0.86 -22.07 2.05
N PHE A 71 -0.50 -22.09 3.35
CA PHE A 71 0.43 -21.14 3.95
C PHE A 71 1.82 -21.17 3.30
N GLY A 72 2.31 -22.36 2.92
CA GLY A 72 3.59 -22.51 2.22
C GLY A 72 3.53 -22.00 0.79
N ALA A 73 2.45 -22.29 0.07
CA ALA A 73 2.23 -21.79 -1.29
C ALA A 73 2.15 -20.26 -1.34
N ALA A 74 1.44 -19.65 -0.38
CA ALA A 74 1.36 -18.21 -0.23
C ALA A 74 2.73 -17.56 0.06
N GLN A 75 3.56 -18.18 0.91
CA GLN A 75 4.93 -17.69 1.14
C GLN A 75 5.82 -17.79 -0.12
N ALA A 76 5.70 -18.88 -0.87
CA ALA A 76 6.40 -19.04 -2.15
C ALA A 76 5.97 -17.94 -3.13
N TYR A 77 4.66 -17.69 -3.24
CA TYR A 77 4.10 -16.62 -4.06
C TYR A 77 4.69 -15.23 -3.71
N ILE A 78 4.74 -14.88 -2.42
CA ILE A 78 5.33 -13.61 -1.98
C ILE A 78 6.81 -13.51 -2.36
N THR A 79 7.55 -14.63 -2.27
CA THR A 79 8.97 -14.67 -2.63
C THR A 79 9.18 -14.48 -4.13
N GLU A 80 8.33 -15.08 -4.95
CA GLU A 80 8.41 -15.04 -6.42
C GLU A 80 7.91 -13.71 -7.01
N HIS A 81 6.97 -13.03 -6.35
CA HIS A 81 6.28 -11.84 -6.86
C HIS A 81 6.39 -10.62 -5.95
N GLY A 82 7.42 -10.55 -5.10
CA GLY A 82 7.50 -9.67 -3.94
C GLY A 82 7.40 -8.16 -4.19
N ASP A 83 7.58 -7.69 -5.43
CA ASP A 83 7.45 -6.29 -5.82
C ASP A 83 6.04 -5.90 -6.31
N THR A 84 5.15 -6.87 -6.46
CA THR A 84 3.79 -6.68 -6.97
C THR A 84 2.79 -6.30 -5.89
N GLY A 85 1.71 -5.62 -6.28
CA GLY A 85 0.57 -5.33 -5.39
C GLY A 85 -0.07 -6.59 -4.81
N TYR A 86 -0.12 -7.67 -5.60
CA TYR A 86 -0.67 -8.95 -5.17
C TYR A 86 0.16 -9.64 -4.09
N ALA A 87 1.49 -9.51 -4.12
CA ALA A 87 2.33 -10.02 -3.03
C ALA A 87 2.06 -9.30 -1.71
N TYR A 88 1.80 -7.98 -1.74
CA TYR A 88 1.42 -7.25 -0.52
C TYR A 88 0.06 -7.71 0.01
N LEU A 89 -0.92 -7.96 -0.87
CA LEU A 89 -2.23 -8.51 -0.47
C LEU A 89 -2.08 -9.90 0.15
N MET A 90 -1.29 -10.78 -0.48
CA MET A 90 -1.02 -12.13 0.04
C MET A 90 -0.35 -12.08 1.41
N ALA A 91 0.64 -11.20 1.60
CA ALA A 91 1.29 -11.01 2.90
C ALA A 91 0.31 -10.51 3.97
N LEU A 92 -0.61 -9.60 3.63
CA LEU A 92 -1.65 -9.14 4.56
C LEU A 92 -2.61 -10.28 4.95
N GLN A 93 -2.95 -11.19 4.01
CA GLN A 93 -3.78 -12.37 4.28
C GLN A 93 -3.03 -13.38 5.16
N LEU A 94 -1.75 -13.64 4.88
CA LEU A 94 -0.92 -14.50 5.72
C LEU A 94 -0.79 -13.95 7.13
N ALA A 95 -0.61 -12.63 7.28
CA ALA A 95 -0.57 -12.01 8.60
C ALA A 95 -1.86 -12.24 9.39
N GLN A 96 -3.02 -12.14 8.74
CA GLN A 96 -4.30 -12.43 9.37
C GLN A 96 -4.39 -13.89 9.83
N GLN A 97 -4.08 -14.85 8.95
CA GLN A 97 -4.10 -16.27 9.32
C GLN A 97 -3.11 -16.60 10.44
N ALA A 98 -1.93 -15.98 10.42
CA ALA A 98 -0.94 -16.15 11.48
C ALA A 98 -1.48 -15.64 12.83
N ILE A 99 -2.18 -14.50 12.86
CA ILE A 99 -2.87 -14.00 14.06
C ILE A 99 -3.94 -14.99 14.55
N GLU A 100 -4.75 -15.54 13.66
CA GLU A 100 -5.78 -16.54 14.00
C GLU A 100 -5.17 -17.81 14.61
N ARG A 101 -3.98 -18.20 14.15
CA ARG A 101 -3.18 -19.31 14.69
C ARG A 101 -2.34 -18.92 15.92
N LYS A 102 -2.44 -17.67 16.38
CA LYS A 102 -1.63 -17.08 17.47
C LYS A 102 -0.12 -17.04 17.20
N ASP A 103 0.30 -17.20 15.95
CA ASP A 103 1.67 -16.98 15.52
C ASP A 103 1.91 -15.50 15.25
N LEU A 104 2.04 -14.72 16.33
CA LEU A 104 2.27 -13.28 16.24
C LEU A 104 3.63 -12.94 15.62
N THR A 105 4.60 -13.86 15.68
CA THR A 105 5.93 -13.67 15.10
C THR A 105 5.85 -13.67 13.58
N GLU A 106 5.16 -14.66 13.01
CA GLU A 106 4.95 -14.72 11.56
C GLU A 106 4.04 -13.57 11.09
N ALA A 107 3.01 -13.21 11.86
CA ALA A 107 2.19 -12.05 11.56
C ALA A 107 3.00 -10.75 11.47
N ALA A 108 3.88 -10.50 12.45
CA ALA A 108 4.76 -9.33 12.45
C ALA A 108 5.69 -9.34 11.23
N LYS A 109 6.32 -10.48 10.91
CA LYS A 109 7.19 -10.63 9.73
C LYS A 109 6.47 -10.26 8.43
N GLN A 110 5.26 -10.77 8.21
CA GLN A 110 4.49 -10.49 7.00
C GLN A 110 4.05 -9.01 6.92
N LEU A 111 3.67 -8.41 8.04
CA LEU A 111 3.32 -6.99 8.09
C LEU A 111 4.53 -6.09 7.85
N THR A 112 5.70 -6.43 8.43
CA THR A 112 6.96 -5.71 8.18
C THR A 112 7.33 -5.74 6.70
N PHE A 113 7.21 -6.90 6.04
CA PHE A 113 7.42 -6.99 4.59
C PHE A 113 6.55 -5.98 3.82
N VAL A 114 5.27 -5.87 4.15
CA VAL A 114 4.38 -4.90 3.48
C VAL A 114 4.77 -3.46 3.78
N VAL A 115 5.14 -3.14 5.03
CA VAL A 115 5.61 -1.80 5.41
C VAL A 115 6.84 -1.39 4.60
N GLU A 116 7.77 -2.31 4.41
CA GLU A 116 9.05 -2.04 3.75
C GLU A 116 8.96 -2.02 2.22
N GLN A 117 8.14 -2.89 1.63
CA GLN A 117 8.15 -3.11 0.18
C GLN A 117 7.05 -2.35 -0.57
N ALA A 118 5.88 -2.11 0.06
CA ALA A 118 4.74 -1.51 -0.60
C ALA A 118 5.04 -0.09 -1.11
N LYS A 119 4.57 0.22 -2.33
CA LYS A 119 4.81 1.52 -2.98
C LYS A 119 3.79 2.58 -2.60
N MET A 120 2.62 2.17 -2.14
CA MET A 120 1.52 3.07 -1.77
C MET A 120 1.57 3.36 -0.27
N SER A 121 1.69 4.64 0.10
CA SER A 121 1.74 5.09 1.50
C SER A 121 0.54 4.61 2.31
N ALA A 122 -0.66 4.58 1.73
CA ALA A 122 -1.87 4.08 2.38
C ALA A 122 -1.75 2.60 2.76
N VAL A 123 -1.14 1.77 1.92
CA VAL A 123 -0.93 0.34 2.20
C VAL A 123 0.11 0.17 3.31
N GLN A 124 1.21 0.94 3.26
CA GLN A 124 2.21 0.97 4.31
C GLN A 124 1.63 1.41 5.67
N ALA A 125 0.75 2.42 5.67
CA ALA A 125 0.09 2.91 6.88
C ALA A 125 -0.83 1.84 7.50
N ILE A 126 -1.65 1.17 6.70
CA ILE A 126 -2.52 0.07 7.17
C ILE A 126 -1.66 -1.07 7.77
N ALA A 127 -0.59 -1.47 7.08
CA ALA A 127 0.30 -2.51 7.57
C ALA A 127 1.02 -2.08 8.87
N SER A 128 1.45 -0.82 8.97
CA SER A 128 2.11 -0.27 10.16
C SER A 128 1.19 -0.22 11.39
N ILE A 129 -0.09 0.17 11.21
CA ILE A 129 -1.09 0.14 12.28
C ILE A 129 -1.32 -1.28 12.77
N ARG A 130 -1.48 -2.24 11.84
CA ARG A 130 -1.66 -3.66 12.19
C ARG A 130 -0.42 -4.22 12.86
N LEU A 131 0.78 -3.88 12.39
CA LEU A 131 2.05 -4.30 12.98
C LEU A 131 2.17 -3.81 14.42
N ALA A 132 1.82 -2.55 14.68
CA ALA A 132 1.86 -2.01 16.04
C ALA A 132 0.89 -2.72 16.99
N ARG A 133 -0.29 -3.13 16.51
CA ARG A 133 -1.23 -3.94 17.31
C ARG A 133 -0.66 -5.32 17.61
N VAL A 134 -0.02 -5.98 16.64
CA VAL A 134 0.66 -7.27 16.86
C VAL A 134 1.81 -7.11 17.86
N GLN A 135 2.63 -6.07 17.72
CA GLN A 135 3.72 -5.75 18.64
C GLN A 135 3.21 -5.44 20.05
N LEU A 136 2.08 -4.75 20.18
CA LEU A 136 1.40 -4.53 21.45
C LEU A 136 1.01 -5.86 22.12
N GLU A 137 0.38 -6.77 21.39
CA GLU A 137 0.02 -8.10 21.90
C GLU A 137 1.25 -8.94 22.28
N GLN A 138 2.38 -8.72 21.61
CA GLN A 138 3.68 -9.31 21.97
C GLN A 138 4.38 -8.63 23.15
N GLY A 139 3.80 -7.56 23.71
CA GLY A 139 4.42 -6.76 24.79
C GLY A 139 5.57 -5.85 24.33
N GLN A 140 5.74 -5.63 23.03
CA GLN A 140 6.80 -4.82 22.43
C GLN A 140 6.35 -3.35 22.27
N PHE A 141 6.11 -2.68 23.39
CA PHE A 141 5.49 -1.35 23.41
C PHE A 141 6.27 -0.27 22.66
N GLU A 142 7.59 -0.23 22.80
CA GLU A 142 8.44 0.75 22.11
C GLU A 142 8.42 0.54 20.60
N GLN A 143 8.45 -0.72 20.16
CA GLN A 143 8.37 -1.05 18.73
C GLN A 143 7.00 -0.70 18.16
N ALA A 144 5.93 -0.98 18.91
CA ALA A 144 4.57 -0.61 18.51
C ALA A 144 4.45 0.90 18.27
N LEU A 145 4.96 1.73 19.18
CA LEU A 145 4.97 3.19 19.02
C LEU A 145 5.80 3.62 17.81
N GLN A 146 7.00 3.06 17.62
CA GLN A 146 7.85 3.37 16.47
C GLN A 146 7.18 3.02 15.14
N SER A 147 6.45 1.90 15.06
CA SER A 147 5.75 1.46 13.85
C SER A 147 4.68 2.47 13.43
N ILE A 148 3.87 2.98 14.36
CA ILE A 148 2.80 3.95 14.04
C ILE A 148 3.30 5.40 13.89
N GLU A 149 4.43 5.76 14.49
CA GLU A 149 5.02 7.10 14.36
C GLU A 149 5.62 7.36 12.97
N LYS A 150 5.90 6.31 12.19
CA LYS A 150 6.29 6.42 10.77
C LYS A 150 5.16 6.89 9.86
N ILE A 151 3.91 6.87 10.32
CA ILE A 151 2.73 7.23 9.54
C ILE A 151 2.54 8.74 9.62
N THR A 152 2.77 9.43 8.50
CA THR A 152 2.66 10.90 8.42
C THR A 152 1.36 11.40 7.80
N ASP A 153 0.58 10.51 7.20
CA ASP A 153 -0.66 10.88 6.51
C ASP A 153 -1.78 11.20 7.53
N GLU A 154 -2.36 12.40 7.40
CA GLU A 154 -3.41 12.90 8.29
C GLU A 154 -4.67 12.01 8.27
N ALA A 155 -4.93 11.29 7.17
CA ALA A 155 -6.07 10.37 7.07
C ALA A 155 -6.02 9.25 8.12
N PHE A 156 -4.82 8.85 8.55
CA PHE A 156 -4.61 7.76 9.51
C PHE A 156 -4.43 8.24 10.96
N LYS A 157 -4.41 9.56 11.19
CA LYS A 157 -4.07 10.14 12.50
C LYS A 157 -5.00 9.65 13.62
N GLY A 158 -6.29 9.51 13.35
CA GLY A 158 -7.24 8.96 14.34
C GLY A 158 -6.87 7.54 14.78
N GLN A 159 -6.56 6.67 13.81
CA GLN A 159 -6.19 5.28 14.06
C GLN A 159 -4.81 5.16 14.75
N THR A 160 -3.85 5.98 14.35
CA THR A 160 -2.53 6.08 15.01
C THR A 160 -2.69 6.51 16.48
N GLN A 161 -3.52 7.51 16.76
CA GLN A 161 -3.77 7.96 18.13
C GLN A 161 -4.50 6.91 18.96
N GLU A 162 -5.44 6.18 18.36
CA GLU A 162 -6.10 5.05 19.03
C GLU A 162 -5.08 3.99 19.47
N VAL A 163 -4.23 3.50 18.55
CA VAL A 163 -3.22 2.49 18.90
C VAL A 163 -2.20 3.01 19.91
N LYS A 164 -1.82 4.29 19.81
CA LYS A 164 -0.94 4.94 20.80
C LYS A 164 -1.58 4.94 22.20
N GLY A 165 -2.89 5.18 22.28
CA GLY A 165 -3.66 5.06 23.51
C GLY A 165 -3.69 3.64 24.05
N ASP A 166 -3.90 2.64 23.19
CA ASP A 166 -3.91 1.21 23.56
C ASP A 166 -2.54 0.80 24.16
N VAL A 167 -1.45 1.23 23.53
CA VAL A 167 -0.07 0.97 24.01
C VAL A 167 0.20 1.66 25.35
N TYR A 168 -0.27 2.88 25.56
CA TYR A 168 -0.11 3.57 26.85
C TYR A 168 -0.96 2.96 27.96
N LEU A 169 -2.16 2.48 27.62
CA LEU A 169 -3.01 1.78 28.57
C LEU A 169 -2.36 0.47 29.04
N ALA A 170 -1.79 -0.31 28.12
CA ALA A 170 -1.07 -1.55 28.47
C ALA A 170 0.15 -1.29 29.38
N GLN A 171 0.78 -0.12 29.26
CA GLN A 171 1.86 0.35 30.15
C GLN A 171 1.35 0.99 31.46
N GLN A 172 0.04 0.99 31.71
CA GLN A 172 -0.60 1.65 32.86
C GLN A 172 -0.39 3.18 32.91
N LEU A 173 -0.05 3.81 31.78
CA LEU A 173 0.14 5.25 31.64
C LEU A 173 -1.20 5.94 31.31
N ILE A 174 -2.13 5.92 32.28
CA ILE A 174 -3.54 6.30 32.08
C ILE A 174 -3.72 7.71 31.51
N ASP A 175 -2.97 8.71 31.98
CA ASP A 175 -3.10 10.08 31.48
C ASP A 175 -2.66 10.21 30.02
N LYS A 176 -1.61 9.48 29.62
CA LYS A 176 -1.16 9.44 28.23
C LYS A 176 -2.17 8.71 27.35
N ALA A 177 -2.74 7.61 27.84
CA ALA A 177 -3.78 6.87 27.15
C ALA A 177 -5.03 7.75 26.91
N ARG A 178 -5.47 8.48 27.95
CA ARG A 178 -6.58 9.44 27.86
C ARG A 178 -6.31 10.51 26.81
N ALA A 179 -5.15 11.15 26.85
CA ALA A 179 -4.78 12.18 25.89
C ALA A 179 -4.79 11.65 24.44
N ALA A 180 -4.25 10.45 24.21
CA ALA A 180 -4.23 9.83 22.90
C ALA A 180 -5.65 9.47 22.39
N TYR A 181 -6.49 8.85 23.22
CA TYR A 181 -7.88 8.55 22.83
C TYR A 181 -8.71 9.81 22.58
N SER A 182 -8.51 10.89 23.35
CA SER A 182 -9.15 12.18 23.10
C SER A 182 -8.74 12.75 21.74
N ALA A 183 -7.43 12.72 21.42
CA ALA A 183 -6.94 13.16 20.11
C ALA A 183 -7.47 12.28 18.95
N ALA A 184 -7.67 10.98 19.18
CA ALA A 184 -8.31 10.09 18.22
C ALA A 184 -9.79 10.47 18.00
N LEU A 185 -10.53 10.76 19.08
CA LEU A 185 -11.94 11.10 19.04
C LEU A 185 -12.21 12.44 18.33
N GLU A 186 -11.27 13.39 18.41
CA GLU A 186 -11.36 14.64 17.63
C GLU A 186 -11.39 14.41 16.11
N LYS A 187 -10.79 13.30 15.64
CA LYS A 187 -10.81 12.92 14.22
C LYS A 187 -12.10 12.21 13.81
N ASN A 188 -12.81 11.58 14.76
CA ASN A 188 -14.12 10.97 14.55
C ASN A 188 -14.98 11.06 15.83
N THR A 189 -15.69 12.17 15.98
CA THR A 189 -16.43 12.50 17.22
C THR A 189 -17.60 11.56 17.52
N ASN A 190 -18.00 10.73 16.54
CA ASN A 190 -19.09 9.76 16.67
C ASN A 190 -18.59 8.34 16.95
N ASP A 191 -17.28 8.13 17.11
CA ASP A 191 -16.73 6.82 17.41
C ASP A 191 -17.17 6.33 18.80
N ARG A 192 -17.99 5.29 18.82
CA ARG A 192 -18.52 4.70 20.06
C ARG A 192 -17.45 3.92 20.82
N VAL A 193 -16.51 3.30 20.11
CA VAL A 193 -15.45 2.49 20.72
C VAL A 193 -14.49 3.40 21.48
N LEU A 194 -14.07 4.52 20.87
CA LEU A 194 -13.22 5.50 21.55
C LEU A 194 -13.87 6.09 22.80
N LYS A 195 -15.18 6.39 22.74
CA LYS A 195 -15.94 6.84 23.92
C LYS A 195 -15.92 5.78 25.02
N MET A 196 -16.20 4.52 24.70
CA MET A 196 -16.15 3.42 25.65
C MET A 196 -14.75 3.23 26.28
N LYS A 197 -13.68 3.36 25.47
CA LYS A 197 -12.30 3.31 25.97
C LYS A 197 -12.04 4.44 26.98
N LEU A 198 -12.43 5.68 26.66
CA LEU A 198 -12.30 6.83 27.55
C LEU A 198 -13.09 6.68 28.86
N ASP A 199 -14.34 6.21 28.78
CA ASP A 199 -15.20 5.98 29.95
C ASP A 199 -14.59 4.89 30.85
N SER A 200 -14.03 3.83 30.25
CA SER A 200 -13.35 2.76 30.98
C SER A 200 -12.12 3.30 31.74
N LEU A 201 -11.32 4.19 31.14
CA LEU A 201 -10.18 4.82 31.84
C LEU A 201 -10.62 5.66 33.05
N ALA A 202 -11.73 6.38 32.94
CA ALA A 202 -12.27 7.16 34.04
C ALA A 202 -12.64 6.26 35.23
N SER A 203 -13.26 5.10 34.97
CA SER A 203 -13.59 4.13 36.02
C SER A 203 -12.36 3.56 36.73
N MET A 204 -11.26 3.30 35.99
CA MET A 204 -10.00 2.80 36.57
C MET A 204 -9.32 3.83 37.48
N THR A 205 -9.41 5.11 37.11
CA THR A 205 -8.86 6.22 37.92
C THR A 205 -9.62 6.37 39.24
N VAL A 206 -10.95 6.24 39.21
CA VAL A 206 -11.80 6.30 40.41
C VAL A 206 -11.55 5.11 41.34
N ALA A 207 -11.36 3.91 40.80
CA ALA A 207 -11.03 2.72 41.60
C ALA A 207 -9.67 2.87 42.31
N ALA A 208 -8.66 3.42 41.63
CA ALA A 208 -7.33 3.65 42.21
C ALA A 208 -7.31 4.75 43.29
N ALA A 209 -8.26 5.69 43.27
CA ALA A 209 -8.36 6.75 44.28
C ALA A 209 -9.10 6.32 45.56
N ASN A 210 -9.82 5.20 45.52
CA ASN A 210 -10.69 4.72 46.61
C ASN A 210 -10.15 3.46 47.33
N GLY A 211 -8.97 2.95 46.95
CA GLY A 211 -8.28 1.82 47.58
C GLY A 211 -6.99 2.26 48.24
#